data_AF-A0A2W6HXN3-F1
#
_entry.id   AF-A0A2W6HXN3-F1
#
_cell.length_a   1.000
_cell.length_b   1.000
_cell.length_c   1.000
_cell.angle_alpha   90.00
_cell.angle_beta   90.00
_cell.angle_gamma   90.00
#
_symmetry.space_group_name_H-M   'P 1'
#
loop_
_entity.id
_entity.type
_entity.pdbx_description
1 polymer ?
#
loop_
_entity_poly.entity_id
_entity_poly.type
_entity_poly.pdbx_seq_one_letter_code
_entity_poly.pdbx_strand_id
1 'polypeptide(L)' 'MSLDPITQGLQHLASEFSLTRQEWRDHHRGGDSLLDSLVSHGYAQEQGERFGITRQGQVRLQAEVAE' A
#
# COMPACT_ATOMS: atom_id res chain seq x y z
N MET A 1 -7.14 -16.02 -10.04
CA MET A 1 -7.22 -15.60 -8.63
C MET A 1 -7.07 -14.09 -8.64
N SER A 2 -8.12 -13.35 -8.27
CA SER A 2 -8.03 -11.89 -8.14
C SER A 2 -7.44 -11.61 -6.77
N LEU A 3 -6.23 -11.06 -6.73
CA LEU A 3 -5.60 -10.59 -5.49
C LEU A 3 -6.51 -9.54 -4.83
N ASP A 4 -6.61 -9.59 -3.51
CA ASP A 4 -7.37 -8.59 -2.75
C ASP A 4 -6.78 -7.20 -3.03
N PRO A 5 -7.61 -6.15 -3.17
CA PRO A 5 -7.14 -4.78 -3.41
C PRO A 5 -6.13 -4.30 -2.35
N ILE A 6 -6.20 -4.81 -1.11
CA ILE A 6 -5.21 -4.53 -0.06
C ILE A 6 -3.86 -5.14 -0.43
N THR A 7 -3.83 -6.39 -0.89
CA THR A 7 -2.59 -7.06 -1.32
C THR A 7 -1.93 -6.32 -2.48
N GLN A 8 -2.70 -5.89 -3.47
CA GLN A 8 -2.18 -5.13 -4.62
C GLN A 8 -1.58 -3.78 -4.19
N GLY A 9 -2.27 -3.07 -3.28
CA GLY A 9 -1.79 -1.81 -2.72
C GLY A 9 -0.47 -1.96 -1.96
N LEU A 10 -0.36 -3.02 -1.15
CA LEU A 10 0.86 -3.33 -0.41
C LEU A 10 2.02 -3.73 -1.32
N GLN A 11 1.78 -4.49 -2.39
CA GLN A 11 2.83 -4.91 -3.32
C GLN A 11 3.43 -3.69 -4.02
N HIS A 12 2.58 -2.74 -4.41
CA HIS A 12 3.02 -1.51 -5.06
C HIS A 12 3.86 -0.64 -4.11
N LEU A 13 3.42 -0.44 -2.86
CA LEU A 13 4.18 0.29 -1.83
C LEU A 13 5.50 -0.41 -1.43
N ALA A 14 5.57 -1.73 -1.53
CA ALA A 14 6.78 -2.49 -1.26
C ALA A 14 7.78 -2.45 -2.43
N SER A 15 7.29 -2.33 -3.68
CA SER A 15 8.13 -2.30 -4.88
C SER A 15 8.65 -0.90 -5.19
N GLU A 16 7.90 0.16 -4.88
CA GLU A 16 8.31 1.54 -5.11
C GLU A 16 8.57 2.24 -3.78
N PHE A 17 9.85 2.44 -3.47
CA PHE A 17 10.27 3.15 -2.28
C PHE A 17 9.68 4.57 -2.28
N SER A 18 8.69 4.78 -1.41
CA SER A 18 8.09 6.07 -1.08
C SER A 18 7.37 6.76 -2.25
N LEU A 19 6.09 6.41 -2.45
CA LEU A 19 5.22 7.03 -3.46
C LEU A 19 4.50 8.23 -2.89
N THR A 20 4.35 9.29 -3.67
CA THR A 20 3.44 10.40 -3.32
C THR A 20 1.99 9.99 -3.49
N ARG A 21 1.08 10.74 -2.86
CA ARG A 21 -0.37 10.54 -3.03
C ARG A 21 -0.81 10.64 -4.49
N GLN A 22 -0.11 11.47 -5.27
CA GLN A 22 -0.38 11.66 -6.69
C GLN A 22 0.00 10.41 -7.49
N GLU A 23 1.21 9.88 -7.30
CA GLU A 23 1.67 8.64 -7.94
C GLU A 23 0.75 7.46 -7.60
N TRP A 24 0.32 7.36 -6.33
CA TRP A 24 -0.66 6.36 -5.92
C TRP A 24 -1.98 6.47 -6.70
N ARG A 25 -2.52 7.68 -6.86
CA ARG A 25 -3.76 7.91 -7.63
C ARG A 25 -3.61 7.59 -9.12
N ASP A 26 -2.45 7.88 -9.69
CA ASP A 26 -2.15 7.59 -11.09
C ASP A 26 -2.14 6.07 -11.35
N HIS A 27 -1.61 5.29 -10.40
CA HIS A 27 -1.62 3.82 -10.48
C HIS A 27 -2.95 3.17 -10.06
N HIS A 28 -3.63 3.76 -9.07
CA HIS A 28 -4.90 3.29 -8.55
C HIS A 28 -5.98 4.36 -8.76
N ARG A 29 -6.64 4.33 -9.93
CA ARG A 29 -7.79 5.22 -10.22
C ARG A 29 -8.85 5.09 -9.12
N GLY A 30 -8.93 6.11 -8.24
CA GLY A 30 -9.88 6.16 -7.12
C GLY A 30 -9.37 5.59 -5.78
N GLY A 31 -8.07 5.28 -5.66
CA GLY A 31 -7.48 4.58 -4.51
C GLY A 31 -7.24 5.41 -3.25
N ASP A 32 -7.66 6.67 -3.16
CA ASP A 32 -7.40 7.50 -1.96
C ASP A 32 -7.99 6.85 -0.68
N SER A 33 -9.18 6.26 -0.78
CA SER A 33 -9.80 5.53 0.35
C SER A 33 -9.03 4.28 0.77
N LEU A 34 -8.38 3.61 -0.20
CA LEU A 34 -7.54 2.45 0.07
C LEU A 34 -6.25 2.88 0.76
N LEU A 35 -5.63 3.97 0.32
CA LEU A 35 -4.44 4.53 0.97
C LEU A 35 -4.74 4.96 2.40
N ASP A 36 -5.85 5.67 2.63
CA ASP A 36 -6.30 6.06 3.97
C ASP A 36 -6.55 4.83 4.86
N SER A 37 -7.16 3.77 4.31
CA SER A 37 -7.35 2.51 5.04
C SER A 37 -6.01 1.86 5.39
N LEU A 38 -5.06 1.78 4.46
CA LEU A 38 -3.73 1.22 4.68
C LEU A 38 -2.97 1.99 5.77
N VAL A 39 -3.08 3.32 5.80
CA VAL A 39 -2.51 4.16 6.85
C VAL A 39 -3.23 3.95 8.18
N SER A 40 -4.56 3.94 8.18
CA SER A 40 -5.37 3.73 9.39
C SER A 40 -5.14 2.35 10.03
N HIS A 41 -4.86 1.32 9.23
CA HIS A 41 -4.52 -0.02 9.72
C HIS A 41 -3.05 -0.16 10.14
N GLY A 42 -2.23 0.89 9.94
CA GLY A 42 -0.80 0.88 10.25
C GLY A 42 0.04 0.07 9.27
N TYR A 43 -0.49 -0.29 8.09
CA TYR A 43 0.24 -1.02 7.06
C TYR A 43 1.07 -0.10 6.16
N ALA A 44 0.64 1.15 5.99
CA ALA A 44 1.40 2.21 5.34
C ALA A 44 1.64 3.34 6.34
N GLN A 45 2.71 4.10 6.11
CA GLN A 45 3.04 5.29 6.90
C GLN A 45 3.43 6.43 5.98
N GLU A 46 2.90 7.62 6.29
CA GLU A 46 3.33 8.87 5.68
C GLU A 46 4.65 9.35 6.32
N GLN A 47 5.64 9.64 5.47
CA GLN A 47 6.89 10.30 5.82
C GLN A 47 7.05 11.54 4.95
N GLY A 48 6.60 12.69 5.45
CA GLY A 48 6.52 13.92 4.66
C GLY A 48 5.46 13.79 3.56
N GLU A 49 5.83 13.99 2.30
CA GLU A 49 4.88 13.94 1.17
C GLU A 49 4.76 12.53 0.54
N ARG A 50 5.39 11.53 1.15
CA ARG A 50 5.53 10.18 0.57
C ARG A 50 5.02 9.11 1.53
N PHE A 51 4.51 8.02 0.97
CA PHE A 51 3.98 6.86 1.67
C PHE A 51 4.90 5.67 1.50
N GLY A 52 5.32 5.08 2.61
CA GLY A 52 6.08 3.84 2.64
C GLY A 52 5.30 2.71 3.31
N ILE A 53 5.65 1.47 2.98
CA ILE A 53 5.12 0.30 3.68
C ILE A 53 5.77 0.18 5.07
N THR A 54 4.98 -0.14 6.09
CA THR A 54 5.49 -0.43 7.44
C THR A 54 5.89 -1.90 7.54
N ARG A 55 6.62 -2.26 8.63
CA ARG A 55 6.92 -3.66 8.93
C ARG A 55 5.65 -4.53 9.03
N GLN A 56 4.56 -3.97 9.56
CA GLN A 56 3.28 -4.66 9.65
C GLN A 56 2.65 -4.88 8.28
N GLY A 57 2.70 -3.86 7.40
CA GLY A 57 2.26 -3.99 6.01
C GLY A 57 3.04 -5.05 5.25
N GLN A 58 4.37 -5.11 5.44
CA GLN A 58 5.23 -6.12 4.82
C GLN A 58 4.88 -7.55 5.26
N VAL A 59 4.55 -7.75 6.54
CA VAL A 59 4.15 -9.07 7.06
C VAL A 59 2.80 -9.49 6.50
N ARG A 60 1.81 -8.57 6.44
CA ARG A 60 0.50 -8.85 5.83
C ARG A 60 0.65 -9.18 4.35
N LEU A 61 1.49 -8.44 3.63
CA LEU A 61 1.78 -8.67 2.22
C LEU A 61 2.37 -10.06 1.99
N GLN A 62 3.36 -10.45 2.79
CA GLN A 62 3.96 -11.78 2.68
C GLN A 62 2.97 -12.91 2.99
N ALA A 63 2.02 -12.67 3.90
CA ALA A 63 0.98 -13.64 4.21
C ALA A 63 0.02 -13.88 3.02
N GLU A 64 -0.33 -12.84 2.25
CA GLU A 64 -1.23 -12.97 1.10
C GLU A 64 -0.54 -13.40 -0.20
N VAL A 65 0.78 -13.21 -0.32
CA VAL A 65 1.57 -13.64 -1.49
C VAL A 65 2.02 -15.10 -1.37
N ALA A 66 2.01 -15.66 -0.17
CA ALA A 66 2.38 -17.05 0.10
C ALA A 66 1.23 -18.06 -0.09
N GLU A 67 0.03 -17.61 -0.46
CA GLU A 67 -1.14 -18.45 -0.77
C GLU A 67 -1.37 -18.65 -2.27
#